data_AF-A0ABD4ACC5-F1
#
_entry.id   AF-A0ABD4ACC5-F1
#
_cell.length_a   1.000
_cell.length_b   1.000
_cell.length_c   1.000
_cell.angle_alpha   90.00
_cell.angle_beta   90.00
_cell.angle_gamma   90.00
#
_symmetry.space_group_name_H-M   'P 1'
#
loop_
_entity.id
_entity.type
_entity.pdbx_description
1 polymer ?
#
loop_
_entity_poly.entity_id
_entity_poly.type
_entity_poly.pdbx_seq_one_letter_code
_entity_poly.pdbx_strand_id
1 'polypeptide(L)'
;MDRRIEVSQYVSDDSRGTVSITSASLHIHDETPMAPVDDCFDPETCCDERERLLIEELREYLRPQSAPACLIDRLRRMFDQLEDASVKEGDTARRI
;
A
#
# COMPACT_ATOMS: atom_id res chain seq x y z
N MET A 1 22.07 17.89 -5.53
CA MET A 1 20.79 17.27 -5.17
C MET A 1 20.46 16.31 -6.29
N ASP A 2 20.89 15.06 -6.16
CA ASP A 2 20.62 14.04 -7.17
C ASP A 2 19.26 13.43 -6.87
N ARG A 3 18.29 13.70 -7.73
CA ARG A 3 16.93 13.16 -7.61
C ARG A 3 16.84 11.97 -8.54
N ARG A 4 16.70 10.76 -7.98
CA ARG A 4 16.50 9.55 -8.78
C ARG A 4 15.01 9.31 -8.95
N ILE A 5 14.56 9.35 -10.20
CA ILE A 5 13.18 9.03 -10.56
C ILE A 5 13.17 7.59 -11.08
N GLU A 6 12.40 6.72 -10.43
CA GLU A 6 12.20 5.35 -10.88
C GLU A 6 10.73 5.15 -11.24
N VAL A 7 10.50 4.64 -12.46
CA VAL A 7 9.17 4.38 -12.99
C VAL A 7 9.03 2.89 -13.21
N SER A 8 8.07 2.26 -12.52
CA SER A 8 7.72 0.86 -12.73
C SER A 8 6.33 0.79 -13.37
N GLN A 9 6.22 0.05 -14.47
CA GLN A 9 4.97 -0.11 -15.21
C GLN A 9 4.62 -1.59 -15.27
N TYR A 10 3.37 -1.91 -14.94
CA TYR A 10 2.82 -3.23 -15.19
C TYR A 10 1.92 -3.15 -16.43
N VAL A 11 2.28 -3.94 -17.43
CA VAL A 11 1.60 -3.99 -18.72
C VAL A 11 0.94 -5.36 -18.85
N SER A 12 -0.38 -5.37 -19.05
CA SER A 12 -1.10 -6.58 -19.43
C SER A 12 -1.38 -6.53 -20.93
N ASP A 13 -1.01 -7.60 -21.63
CA ASP A 13 -1.33 -7.79 -23.04
C ASP A 13 -2.67 -8.53 -23.13
N ASP A 14 -3.68 -7.87 -23.71
CA ASP A 14 -4.91 -8.56 -24.09
C ASP A 14 -4.72 -9.07 -25.53
N SER A 15 -5.14 -10.32 -25.76
CA SER A 15 -5.13 -11.08 -27.02
C SER A 15 -5.68 -10.35 -28.26
N ARG A 16 -6.29 -9.17 -28.07
CA ARG A 16 -6.78 -8.24 -29.10
C ARG A 16 -5.73 -7.21 -29.55
N GLY A 17 -4.48 -7.31 -29.10
CA GLY A 17 -3.38 -6.42 -29.48
C GLY A 17 -3.50 -5.01 -28.89
N THR A 18 -4.31 -4.85 -27.83
CA THR A 18 -4.48 -3.57 -27.14
C THR A 18 -3.66 -3.61 -25.87
N VAL A 19 -2.55 -2.88 -25.84
CA VAL A 19 -1.66 -2.78 -24.68
C VAL A 19 -2.32 -1.85 -23.65
N SER A 20 -2.69 -2.38 -22.49
CA SER A 20 -3.27 -1.59 -21.39
C SER A 20 -2.30 -1.52 -20.21
N ILE A 21 -2.03 -0.30 -19.74
CA ILE A 21 -1.27 -0.06 -18.51
C ILE A 21 -2.27 -0.06 -17.36
N THR A 22 -2.28 -1.13 -16.56
CA THR A 22 -3.21 -1.25 -15.42
C THR A 22 -2.68 -0.60 -14.16
N SER A 23 -1.35 -0.45 -14.04
CA SER A 23 -0.72 0.30 -12.96
C SER A 23 0.61 0.93 -13.41
N ALA A 24 0.82 2.17 -12.98
CA ALA A 24 2.08 2.88 -13.12
C ALA A 24 2.41 3.49 -11.76
N SER A 25 3.57 3.12 -11.21
CA SER A 25 4.05 3.65 -9.93
C SER A 25 5.24 4.57 -10.20
N LEU A 26 5.18 5.78 -9.64
CA LEU A 26 6.24 6.78 -9.71
C LEU A 26 6.90 6.87 -8.34
N HIS A 27 8.14 6.40 -8.23
CA HIS A 27 8.96 6.56 -7.03
C HIS A 27 9.90 7.74 -7.23
N ILE A 28 9.61 8.84 -6.53
CA ILE A 28 10.52 9.98 -6.45
C ILE A 28 11.36 9.76 -5.19
N HIS A 29 12.59 9.31 -5.38
CA HIS A 29 13.56 9.30 -4.30
C HIS A 29 14.03 10.74 -4.09
N ASP A 30 13.44 11.40 -3.11
CA ASP A 30 14.07 12.56 -2.50
C ASP A 30 15.12 11.99 -1.55
N GLU A 31 16.36 11.92 -2.03
CA GLU A 31 17.55 11.74 -1.17
C GLU A 31 17.75 13.02 -0.34
N THR A 32 16.69 13.52 0.30
CA THR A 32 16.87 14.32 1.51
C THR A 32 17.54 13.34 2.46
N PRO A 33 18.73 13.62 3.00
CA PRO A 33 19.28 12.78 4.06
C PRO A 33 18.17 12.66 5.09
N MET A 34 17.62 11.45 5.27
CA MET A 34 16.73 11.15 6.39
C MET A 34 17.41 11.81 7.59
N ALA A 35 16.68 12.67 8.29
CA ALA A 35 17.23 13.30 9.49
C ALA A 35 17.95 12.20 10.28
N PRO A 36 19.20 12.43 10.72
CA PRO A 36 19.96 11.41 11.43
C PRO A 36 19.03 10.82 12.50
N VAL A 37 19.08 9.51 12.73
CA VAL A 37 18.15 8.84 13.67
C VAL A 37 18.11 9.50 15.06
N ASP A 38 19.14 10.27 15.43
CA ASP A 38 19.23 11.12 16.63
C ASP A 38 18.36 12.40 16.62
N ASP A 39 17.83 12.83 15.46
CA ASP A 39 16.92 13.99 15.32
C ASP A 39 15.44 13.57 15.24
N CYS A 40 15.14 12.27 15.35
CA CYS A 40 13.76 11.81 15.39
C CYS A 40 13.14 12.11 16.76
N PHE A 41 11.86 12.53 16.78
CA PHE A 41 11.13 12.75 18.02
C PHE A 41 11.03 11.45 18.83
N ASP A 42 11.66 11.42 20.00
CA ASP A 42 11.60 10.33 20.95
C ASP A 42 10.72 10.73 22.16
N PRO A 43 9.54 10.09 22.33
CA PRO A 43 8.64 10.37 23.44
C PRO A 43 9.29 10.18 24.82
N GLU A 44 10.31 9.33 24.97
CA GLU A 44 10.92 9.08 26.28
C GLU A 44 11.86 10.21 26.73
N THR A 45 12.42 10.97 25.79
CA THR A 45 13.34 12.07 26.09
C THR A 45 12.69 13.45 25.92
N CYS A 46 11.63 13.55 25.11
CA CYS A 46 10.98 14.83 24.77
C CYS A 46 9.73 15.15 25.59
N CYS A 47 9.11 14.15 26.24
CA CYS A 47 7.80 14.32 26.88
C CYS A 47 7.83 14.10 28.39
N ASP A 48 6.91 14.77 29.08
CA ASP A 48 6.61 14.49 30.48
C ASP A 48 5.76 13.21 30.64
N GLU A 49 5.52 12.78 31.89
CA GLU A 49 4.73 11.57 32.18
C GLU A 49 3.29 11.66 31.64
N ARG A 50 2.66 12.84 31.73
CA ARG A 50 1.28 13.03 31.27
C ARG A 50 1.18 12.95 29.76
N GLU A 51 2.12 13.56 29.05
CA GLU A 51 2.20 13.52 27.59
C GLU A 51 2.46 12.10 27.09
N ARG A 52 3.36 11.34 27.72
CA ARG A 52 3.62 9.95 27.36
C ARG A 52 2.38 9.07 27.51
N LEU A 53 1.64 9.21 28.61
CA LEU A 53 0.37 8.50 28.81
C LEU A 53 -0.67 8.84 27.73
N LEU A 54 -0.80 10.13 27.39
CA LEU A 54 -1.72 10.56 26.33
C LEU A 54 -1.30 10.00 24.96
N ILE A 55 -0.01 9.98 24.64
CA ILE A 55 0.51 9.41 23.40
C ILE A 55 0.22 7.90 23.35
N GLU A 56 0.38 7.18 24.46
CA GLU A 56 0.08 5.75 24.55
C GLU A 56 -1.41 5.48 24.31
N GLU A 57 -2.30 6.22 24.96
CA GLU A 57 -3.75 6.12 24.76
C GLU A 57 -4.15 6.41 23.31
N LEU A 58 -3.58 7.47 22.70
CA LEU A 58 -3.82 7.79 21.30
C LEU A 58 -3.28 6.72 20.36
N ARG A 59 -2.14 6.10 20.66
CA ARG A 59 -1.59 5.01 19.86
C ARG A 59 -2.51 3.80 19.88
N GLU A 60 -3.03 3.43 21.04
CA GLU A 60 -3.98 2.32 21.15
C GLU A 60 -5.24 2.58 20.32
N TYR A 61 -5.76 3.82 20.36
CA TYR A 61 -6.95 4.20 19.59
C TYR A 61 -6.70 4.25 18.07
N LEU A 62 -5.58 4.83 17.64
CA LEU A 62 -5.29 5.08 16.23
C LEU A 62 -4.62 3.89 15.51
N ARG A 63 -3.93 3.02 16.26
CA ARG A 63 -3.18 1.88 15.74
C ARG A 63 -3.71 0.59 16.36
N PRO A 64 -4.91 0.14 15.92
CA PRO A 64 -5.48 -1.10 16.44
C PRO A 64 -4.55 -2.28 16.20
N GLN A 65 -4.43 -3.18 17.19
CA GLN A 65 -3.53 -4.35 17.14
C GLN A 65 -3.90 -5.34 16.04
N SER A 66 -5.16 -5.35 15.63
CA SER A 66 -5.66 -6.18 14.54
C SER A 66 -6.39 -5.32 13.53
N ALA A 67 -6.24 -5.67 12.25
CA ALA A 67 -7.03 -5.08 11.19
C ALA A 67 -8.55 -5.24 11.46
N PRO A 68 -9.37 -4.21 11.20
CA PRO A 68 -10.82 -4.32 11.34
C PRO A 68 -11.41 -5.41 10.43
N ALA A 69 -12.40 -6.16 10.92
CA ALA A 69 -13.03 -7.25 10.17
C ALA A 69 -13.58 -6.79 8.80
N CYS A 70 -14.17 -5.59 8.74
CA CYS A 70 -14.70 -5.03 7.51
C CYS A 70 -13.63 -4.82 6.42
N LEU A 71 -12.38 -4.51 6.81
CA LEU A 71 -11.26 -4.40 5.87
C LEU A 71 -10.88 -5.77 5.33
N ILE A 72 -10.79 -6.78 6.19
CA ILE A 72 -10.48 -8.16 5.80
C ILE A 72 -11.56 -8.71 4.87
N ASP A 73 -12.84 -8.50 5.19
CA ASP A 73 -13.96 -8.94 4.36
C ASP A 73 -13.97 -8.25 2.99
N ARG A 74 -13.64 -6.95 2.95
CA ARG A 74 -13.49 -6.21 1.69
C ARG A 74 -12.37 -6.79 0.84
N LEU A 75 -11.23 -7.08 1.44
CA LEU A 75 -10.08 -7.67 0.74
C LEU A 75 -10.42 -9.05 0.19
N ARG A 76 -11.07 -9.92 0.98
CA ARG A 76 -11.53 -11.24 0.53
C ARG A 76 -12.43 -11.13 -0.70
N ARG A 77 -13.47 -10.28 -0.64
CA ARG A 77 -14.37 -10.05 -1.79
C ARG A 77 -13.63 -9.55 -3.03
N MET A 78 -12.64 -8.69 -2.86
CA MET A 78 -11.83 -8.21 -3.98
C MET A 78 -11.02 -9.35 -4.61
N PHE A 79 -10.42 -10.22 -3.79
CA PHE A 79 -9.68 -11.37 -4.30
C PHE A 79 -10.59 -12.40 -4.98
N ASP A 80 -11.74 -12.72 -4.38
CA ASP A 80 -12.73 -13.61 -4.99
C ASP A 80 -13.15 -13.11 -6.39
N GLN A 81 -13.37 -11.80 -6.55
CA GLN A 81 -13.72 -11.19 -7.83
C GLN A 81 -12.60 -11.28 -8.88
N LEU A 82 -11.33 -11.22 -8.46
CA LEU A 82 -10.19 -11.37 -9.36
C LEU A 82 -10.03 -12.82 -9.83
N GLU A 83 -10.24 -13.79 -8.93
CA GLU A 83 -10.22 -15.20 -9.26
C GLU A 83 -11.36 -15.54 -10.24
N ASP A 84 -12.58 -15.08 -9.98
CA ASP A 84 -13.73 -15.27 -10.87
C ASP A 84 -13.55 -14.62 -12.25
N ALA A 85 -12.87 -13.47 -12.33
CA ALA A 85 -12.57 -12.80 -13.59
C ALA A 85 -11.63 -13.65 -14.48
N SER A 86 -10.64 -14.31 -13.88
CA SER A 86 -9.71 -15.19 -14.59
C SER A 86 -10.38 -16.44 -15.18
N VAL A 87 -11.43 -16.95 -14.53
CA VAL A 87 -12.19 -18.13 -14.99
C VAL A 87 -13.11 -17.78 -16.16
N LYS A 88 -13.72 -16.59 -16.15
CA LYS A 88 -14.65 -16.16 -17.21
C LYS A 88 -13.95 -15.86 -18.53
N GLU A 89 -12.69 -15.44 -18.50
CA GLU A 89 -11.90 -15.20 -19.71
C GLU A 89 -11.56 -16.53 -20.44
N GLY A 90 -11.30 -17.59 -19.68
CA GLY A 90 -11.02 -18.94 -20.21
C GLY A 90 -12.23 -19.66 -20.82
N ASP A 91 -13.43 -19.44 -20.30
CA ASP A 91 -14.65 -20.08 -20.84
C ASP A 91 -15.20 -19.38 -22.10
N THR A 92 -14.94 -18.09 -22.28
CA THR A 92 -15.28 -17.39 -23.53
C THR A 92 -14.38 -17.77 -24.71
N ALA A 93 -13.14 -18.21 -24.45
CA ALA A 93 -12.21 -18.66 -25.49
C ALA A 93 -12.51 -20.09 -26.01
N ARG A 94 -13.37 -20.84 -25.32
CA ARG A 94 -13.60 -22.28 -25.58
C ARG A 94 -14.88 -22.60 -26.35
N ARG A 95 -15.60 -21.59 -26.84
CA ARG A 95 -16.90 -21.72 -27.52
C ARG A 95 -16.93 -21.21 -28.97
N ILE A 96 -15.80 -21.28 -29.68
CA ILE A 96 -15.73 -20.99 -31.12
C ILE A 96 -15.17 -22.22 -31.83
#